data_AF-A0A1J5EEC6-F1
#
_entry.id   AF-A0A1J5EEC6-F1
#
_cell.length_a   1.000
_cell.length_b   1.000
_cell.length_c   1.000
_cell.angle_alpha   90.00
_cell.angle_beta   90.00
_cell.angle_gamma   90.00
#
_symmetry.space_group_name_H-M   'P 1'
#
loop_
_entity.id
_entity.type
_entity.pdbx_description
1 polymer ?
#
loop_
_entity_poly.entity_id
_entity_poly.type
_entity_poly.pdbx_seq_one_letter_code
_entity_poly.pdbx_strand_id
1 'polypeptide(L)'
;MTIDDIIFLRDNYDKHKTPEYAKRFGVTPQVIRAIGRALGLTHTIHKLPDSIDQNIIKDLESRRPMNEIAVTHGCSISHVCKLSRVHDLAYNRRWTHIEMIRLADQAKRAVPWEMIAADHRRPEAAIRAKIWHMQKTKVKHD
;
A
#
# COMPACT_ATOMS: atom_id res chain seq x y z
N MET A 1 -13.46 12.36 -33.11
CA MET A 1 -12.77 13.01 -31.98
C MET A 1 -11.96 14.15 -32.54
N THR A 2 -12.24 15.35 -32.05
CA THR A 2 -11.68 16.60 -32.53
C THR A 2 -10.48 17.04 -31.68
N ILE A 3 -9.81 18.13 -32.09
CA ILE A 3 -8.76 18.75 -31.28
C ILE A 3 -9.33 19.26 -29.95
N ASP A 4 -10.54 19.81 -29.96
CA ASP A 4 -11.22 20.29 -28.74
C ASP A 4 -11.50 19.14 -27.76
N ASP A 5 -11.85 17.95 -28.26
CA ASP A 5 -12.02 16.76 -27.43
C ASP A 5 -10.70 16.35 -26.75
N ILE A 6 -9.58 16.48 -27.46
CA ILE A 6 -8.24 16.15 -26.95
C ILE A 6 -7.82 17.16 -25.87
N ILE A 7 -8.08 18.45 -26.08
CA ILE A 7 -7.82 19.51 -25.10
C ILE A 7 -8.68 19.28 -23.85
N PHE A 8 -9.98 19.00 -24.03
CA PHE A 8 -10.88 18.69 -22.92
C PHE A 8 -10.40 17.45 -22.14
N LEU A 9 -10.01 16.39 -22.85
CA LEU A 9 -9.50 15.16 -22.25
C LEU A 9 -8.23 15.43 -21.45
N ARG A 10 -7.32 16.27 -21.95
CA ARG A 10 -6.10 16.67 -21.24
C ARG A 10 -6.39 17.40 -19.94
N ASP A 11 -7.32 18.36 -19.97
CA ASP A 11 -7.59 19.25 -18.84
C ASP A 11 -8.50 18.61 -17.77
N ASN A 12 -9.06 17.43 -18.05
CA ASN A 12 -10.00 16.73 -17.15
C ASN A 12 -9.65 15.26 -16.92
N TYR A 13 -8.53 14.74 -17.46
CA TYR A 13 -8.24 13.31 -17.53
C TYR A 13 -8.44 12.55 -16.20
N ASP A 14 -8.15 13.21 -15.09
CA ASP A 14 -8.21 12.75 -13.71
C ASP A 14 -9.59 12.81 -13.05
N LYS A 15 -10.56 13.52 -13.64
CA LYS A 15 -11.88 13.78 -13.05
C LYS A 15 -12.91 12.67 -13.30
N HIS A 16 -12.70 11.84 -14.33
CA HIS A 16 -13.67 10.84 -14.77
C HIS A 16 -13.02 9.51 -15.13
N LYS A 17 -13.80 8.43 -15.08
CA LYS A 17 -13.29 7.10 -15.46
C LYS A 17 -13.19 6.98 -16.99
N THR A 18 -12.22 6.22 -17.48
CA THR A 18 -12.04 5.97 -18.93
C THR A 18 -13.31 5.56 -19.69
N PRO A 19 -14.21 4.70 -19.14
CA PRO A 19 -15.47 4.36 -19.81
C PRO A 19 -16.42 5.54 -20.02
N GLU A 20 -16.38 6.55 -19.14
CA GLU A 20 -17.22 7.75 -19.24
C GLU A 20 -16.74 8.63 -20.40
N TYR A 21 -15.41 8.80 -20.53
CA TYR A 21 -14.82 9.48 -21.69
C TYR A 21 -15.09 8.77 -23.00
N ALA A 22 -14.98 7.43 -23.01
CA ALA A 22 -15.27 6.61 -24.18
C ALA A 22 -16.71 6.86 -24.68
N LYS A 23 -17.68 6.85 -23.76
CA LYS A 23 -19.08 7.16 -24.06
C LYS A 23 -19.27 8.59 -24.56
N ARG A 24 -18.62 9.57 -23.92
CA ARG A 24 -18.72 10.99 -24.26
C ARG A 24 -18.22 11.30 -25.66
N PHE A 25 -17.09 10.72 -26.05
CA PHE A 25 -16.45 10.99 -27.34
C PHE A 25 -16.85 10.01 -28.44
N GLY A 26 -17.74 9.05 -28.15
CA GLY A 26 -18.17 8.02 -29.10
C GLY A 26 -17.03 7.11 -29.56
N VAL A 27 -16.03 6.86 -28.69
CA VAL A 27 -14.87 6.03 -29.01
C VAL A 27 -14.75 4.86 -28.03
N THR A 28 -13.88 3.90 -28.33
CA THR A 28 -13.62 2.80 -27.40
C THR A 28 -12.73 3.25 -26.23
N PRO A 29 -12.83 2.62 -25.04
CA PRO A 29 -11.93 2.91 -23.93
C PRO A 29 -10.44 2.73 -24.26
N GLN A 30 -10.11 1.87 -25.23
CA GLN A 30 -8.74 1.66 -25.69
C GLN A 30 -8.18 2.90 -26.39
N VAL A 31 -9.00 3.60 -27.17
CA VAL A 31 -8.63 4.86 -27.84
C VAL A 31 -8.32 5.95 -26.81
N ILE A 32 -9.16 6.10 -25.77
CA ILE A 32 -8.90 7.05 -24.68
C ILE A 32 -7.60 6.74 -23.93
N ARG A 33 -7.28 5.46 -23.70
CA ARG A 33 -5.99 5.05 -23.10
C ARG A 33 -4.81 5.31 -24.02
N ALA A 34 -4.96 5.11 -25.33
CA ALA A 34 -3.91 5.39 -26.30
C ALA A 34 -3.58 6.88 -26.33
N ILE A 35 -4.61 7.74 -26.34
CA ILE A 35 -4.45 9.19 -26.33
C ILE A 35 -3.89 9.69 -25.00
N GLY A 36 -4.41 9.19 -23.88
CA GLY A 36 -3.84 9.51 -22.57
C GLY A 36 -2.34 9.17 -22.50
N ARG A 37 -1.93 8.01 -23.04
CA ARG A 37 -0.50 7.65 -23.14
C ARG A 37 0.28 8.60 -24.04
N ALA A 38 -0.24 8.91 -25.23
CA ALA A 38 0.40 9.83 -26.17
C ALA A 38 0.56 11.25 -25.60
N LEU A 39 -0.37 11.68 -24.75
CA LEU A 39 -0.34 12.97 -24.06
C LEU A 39 0.52 12.95 -22.78
N GLY A 40 1.16 11.83 -22.43
CA GLY A 40 1.90 11.69 -21.17
C GLY A 40 1.00 11.69 -19.93
N LEU A 41 -0.32 11.64 -20.11
CA LEU A 41 -1.33 11.49 -19.06
C LEU A 41 -1.42 10.04 -18.57
N THR A 42 -0.35 9.26 -18.75
CA THR A 42 -0.18 7.98 -18.08
C THR A 42 -0.31 8.23 -16.60
N HIS A 43 -1.51 8.01 -16.09
CA HIS A 43 -1.70 7.91 -14.68
C HIS A 43 -0.75 6.82 -14.17
N THR A 44 0.24 7.22 -13.38
CA THR A 44 0.37 6.57 -12.08
C THR A 44 -1.01 6.73 -11.45
N ILE A 45 -1.94 5.79 -11.70
CA ILE A 45 -3.30 5.90 -11.15
C ILE A 45 -3.10 5.66 -9.65
N HIS A 46 -2.79 6.73 -8.92
CA HIS A 46 -3.23 6.87 -7.56
C HIS A 46 -4.75 6.92 -7.68
N LYS A 47 -5.37 5.75 -7.81
CA LYS A 47 -6.81 5.60 -7.63
C LYS A 47 -7.05 6.28 -6.30
N LEU A 48 -7.84 7.35 -6.30
CA LEU A 48 -8.49 7.76 -5.06
C LEU A 48 -9.07 6.47 -4.48
N PRO A 49 -8.71 6.08 -3.25
CA PRO A 49 -9.14 4.81 -2.70
C PRO A 49 -10.66 4.74 -2.85
N ASP A 50 -11.15 3.74 -3.59
CA ASP A 50 -12.59 3.45 -3.67
C ASP A 50 -13.09 3.27 -2.21
N SER A 51 -14.40 3.41 -1.92
CA SER A 51 -14.91 3.34 -0.53
C SER A 51 -14.42 2.10 0.25
N ILE A 52 -14.19 1.00 -0.46
CA ILE A 52 -13.56 -0.23 0.03
C ILE A 52 -12.11 -0.01 0.49
N ASP A 53 -11.29 0.66 -0.33
CA ASP A 53 -9.89 0.95 0.01
C ASP A 53 -9.80 1.88 1.23
N GLN A 54 -10.73 2.83 1.40
CA GLN A 54 -10.80 3.67 2.60
C GLN A 54 -11.13 2.85 3.86
N ASN A 55 -12.03 1.87 3.75
CA ASN A 55 -12.34 0.97 4.86
C ASN A 55 -11.17 0.03 5.19
N ILE A 56 -10.45 -0.46 4.16
CA ILE A 56 -9.21 -1.22 4.33
C ILE A 56 -8.15 -0.38 5.06
N ILE A 57 -7.99 0.90 4.71
CA ILE A 57 -7.05 1.81 5.38
C ILE A 57 -7.43 2.00 6.85
N LYS A 58 -8.70 2.23 7.17
CA LYS A 58 -9.16 2.33 8.57
C LYS A 58 -8.91 1.05 9.37
N ASP A 59 -9.14 -0.11 8.76
CA ASP A 59 -8.82 -1.40 9.39
C ASP A 59 -7.31 -1.63 9.56
N LEU A 60 -6.50 -1.11 8.63
CA LEU A 60 -5.04 -1.14 8.75
C LEU A 60 -4.56 -0.19 9.87
N GLU A 61 -5.18 0.97 10.03
CA GLU A 61 -4.93 1.92 11.13
C GLU A 61 -5.30 1.34 12.49
N SER A 62 -6.37 0.55 12.57
CA SER A 62 -6.76 -0.19 13.78
C SER A 62 -5.85 -1.39 14.09
N ARG A 63 -4.79 -1.59 13.29
CA ARG A 63 -3.78 -2.65 13.45
C ARG A 63 -4.36 -4.07 13.36
N ARG A 64 -5.47 -4.26 12.65
CA ARG A 64 -5.98 -5.60 12.37
C ARG A 64 -5.02 -6.40 11.47
N PRO A 65 -4.95 -7.73 11.61
CA PRO A 65 -4.13 -8.58 10.75
C PRO A 65 -4.53 -8.48 9.27
N MET A 66 -3.57 -8.32 8.36
CA MET A 66 -3.85 -8.11 6.92
C MET A 66 -4.61 -9.26 6.26
N ASN A 67 -4.40 -10.49 6.71
CA ASN A 67 -5.13 -11.67 6.26
C ASN A 67 -6.62 -11.55 6.61
N GLU A 68 -6.96 -11.08 7.82
CA GLU A 68 -8.35 -10.86 8.22
C GLU A 68 -8.98 -9.71 7.44
N ILE A 69 -8.23 -8.62 7.23
CA ILE A 69 -8.69 -7.48 6.42
C ILE A 69 -8.97 -7.92 4.98
N ALA A 70 -8.07 -8.72 4.39
CA ALA A 70 -8.23 -9.25 3.05
C ALA A 70 -9.50 -10.10 2.91
N VAL A 71 -9.75 -10.98 3.87
CA VAL A 71 -10.97 -11.81 3.92
C VAL A 71 -12.22 -10.94 4.11
N THR A 72 -12.18 -10.00 5.06
CA THR A 72 -13.32 -9.10 5.39
C THR A 72 -13.77 -8.29 4.18
N HIS A 73 -12.82 -7.76 3.41
CA HIS A 73 -13.10 -6.91 2.25
C HIS A 73 -13.09 -7.65 0.91
N GLY A 74 -13.01 -8.99 0.93
CA GLY A 74 -13.03 -9.81 -0.28
C GLY A 74 -11.92 -9.47 -1.28
N CYS A 75 -10.73 -9.11 -0.80
CA CYS A 75 -9.61 -8.67 -1.64
C CYS A 75 -8.35 -9.51 -1.39
N SER A 76 -7.34 -9.37 -2.26
CA SER A 76 -6.08 -10.08 -2.09
C SER A 76 -5.21 -9.45 -1.00
N ILE A 77 -4.45 -10.27 -0.26
CA ILE A 77 -3.43 -9.78 0.70
C ILE A 77 -2.44 -8.83 0.02
N SER A 78 -2.05 -9.10 -1.23
CA SER A 78 -1.18 -8.24 -2.01
C SER A 78 -1.73 -6.82 -2.17
N HIS A 79 -3.06 -6.68 -2.33
CA HIS A 79 -3.73 -5.39 -2.41
C HIS A 79 -3.69 -4.65 -1.07
N VAL A 80 -3.99 -5.34 0.03
CA VAL A 80 -3.88 -4.78 1.39
C VAL A 80 -2.45 -4.34 1.72
N CYS A 81 -1.44 -5.15 1.35
CA CYS A 81 -0.03 -4.78 1.48
C CYS A 81 0.33 -3.53 0.66
N LYS A 82 -0.21 -3.41 -0.56
CA LYS A 82 0.01 -2.23 -1.40
C LYS A 82 -0.54 -0.97 -0.73
N LEU A 83 -1.78 -1.02 -0.23
CA LEU A 83 -2.40 0.11 0.48
C LEU A 83 -1.62 0.48 1.75
N SER A 84 -1.22 -0.50 2.56
CA SER A 84 -0.38 -0.24 3.74
C SER A 84 0.94 0.46 3.40
N ARG A 85 1.58 0.11 2.27
CA ARG A 85 2.81 0.78 1.82
C ARG A 85 2.57 2.20 1.32
N VAL A 86 1.53 2.40 0.52
CA VAL A 86 1.19 3.72 -0.04
C VAL A 86 0.85 4.72 1.07
N HIS A 87 0.23 4.25 2.15
CA HIS A 87 -0.19 5.08 3.27
C HIS A 87 0.79 5.05 4.47
N ASP A 88 2.00 4.52 4.28
CA ASP A 88 3.05 4.38 5.31
C ASP A 88 2.53 3.83 6.67
N LEU A 89 1.62 2.88 6.61
CA LEU A 89 1.05 2.25 7.80
C LEU A 89 2.07 1.24 8.35
N ALA A 90 2.92 1.75 9.26
CA ALA A 90 4.15 1.14 9.78
C ALA A 90 4.01 -0.30 10.31
N TYR A 91 2.82 -0.70 10.75
CA TYR A 91 2.57 -2.00 11.36
C TYR A 91 3.03 -3.17 10.45
N ASN A 92 2.87 -3.02 9.13
CA ASN A 92 3.07 -4.11 8.18
C ASN A 92 4.07 -3.83 7.05
N ARG A 93 4.86 -2.75 7.16
CA ARG A 93 6.01 -2.58 6.27
C ARG A 93 7.04 -3.69 6.52
N ARG A 94 7.78 -4.09 5.49
CA ARG A 94 8.89 -5.05 5.66
C ARG A 94 9.92 -4.47 6.63
N TRP A 95 10.50 -5.33 7.46
CA TRP A 95 11.62 -4.96 8.30
C TRP A 95 12.83 -4.65 7.42
N THR A 96 13.31 -3.41 7.49
CA THR A 96 14.58 -3.02 6.87
C THR A 96 15.75 -3.64 7.63
N HIS A 97 16.91 -3.73 6.98
CA HIS A 97 18.11 -4.25 7.61
C HIS A 97 18.53 -3.41 8.84
N ILE A 98 18.42 -2.08 8.74
CA ILE A 98 18.74 -1.14 9.81
C ILE A 98 17.80 -1.33 11.00
N GLU A 99 16.48 -1.44 10.77
CA GLU A 99 15.52 -1.72 11.84
C GLU A 99 15.82 -3.06 12.52
N MET A 100 16.21 -4.09 11.77
CA MET A 100 16.56 -5.39 12.36
C MET A 100 17.83 -5.31 13.22
N ILE A 101 18.87 -4.57 12.78
CA ILE A 101 20.08 -4.35 13.58
C ILE A 101 19.72 -3.62 14.88
N ARG A 102 18.97 -2.51 14.77
CA ARG A 102 18.53 -1.72 15.92
C ARG A 102 17.67 -2.54 16.88
N LEU A 103 16.75 -3.35 16.35
CA LEU A 103 15.91 -4.24 17.13
C LEU A 103 16.75 -5.28 17.89
N ALA A 104 17.74 -5.88 17.23
CA ALA A 104 18.63 -6.85 17.87
C ALA A 104 19.47 -6.20 18.98
N ASP A 105 19.95 -4.96 18.79
CA ASP A 105 20.69 -4.21 19.81
C ASP A 105 19.81 -3.86 21.01
N GLN A 106 18.59 -3.36 20.79
CA GLN A 106 17.62 -3.07 21.86
C GLN A 106 17.25 -4.33 22.66
N ALA A 107 17.07 -5.46 21.98
CA ALA A 107 16.80 -6.74 22.62
C ALA A 107 17.99 -7.21 23.49
N LYS A 108 19.23 -7.01 23.02
CA LYS A 108 20.44 -7.32 23.81
C LYS A 108 20.58 -6.44 25.04
N ARG A 109 20.20 -5.17 24.95
CA ARG A 109 20.24 -4.20 26.05
C ARG A 109 19.07 -4.34 27.03
N ALA A 110 18.21 -5.34 26.85
CA ALA A 110 17.02 -5.55 27.67
C ALA A 110 16.12 -4.31 27.79
N VAL A 111 16.00 -3.53 26.71
CA VAL A 111 15.10 -2.38 26.66
C VAL A 111 13.65 -2.87 26.86
N PRO A 112 12.81 -2.19 27.68
CA PRO A 112 11.42 -2.58 27.86
C PRO A 112 10.67 -2.71 26.53
N TRP A 113 9.87 -3.77 26.40
CA TRP A 113 9.19 -4.11 25.15
C TRP A 113 8.29 -3.00 24.62
N GLU A 114 7.62 -2.27 25.52
CA GLU A 114 6.76 -1.13 25.21
C GLU A 114 7.54 0.00 24.53
N MET A 115 8.77 0.26 24.97
CA MET A 115 9.64 1.27 24.36
C MET A 115 10.12 0.83 22.98
N ILE A 116 10.47 -0.45 22.83
CA ILE A 116 10.84 -1.01 21.52
C ILE A 116 9.64 -0.95 20.55
N ALA A 117 8.45 -1.30 21.02
CA ALA A 117 7.21 -1.24 20.24
C ALA A 117 6.91 0.18 19.76
N ALA A 118 7.06 1.17 20.63
CA ALA A 118 6.89 2.58 20.27
C ALA A 118 7.93 3.06 19.24
N ASP A 119 9.21 2.73 19.46
CA ASP A 119 10.32 3.13 18.59
C ASP A 119 10.17 2.59 17.16
N HIS A 120 9.77 1.33 17.04
CA HIS A 120 9.54 0.67 15.74
C HIS A 120 8.13 0.89 15.18
N ARG A 121 7.26 1.59 15.92
CA ARG A 121 5.83 1.80 15.60
C ARG A 121 5.11 0.50 15.27
N ARG A 122 5.40 -0.56 16.03
CA ARG A 122 4.83 -1.90 15.87
C ARG A 122 4.33 -2.44 17.20
N PRO A 123 3.25 -3.24 17.24
CA PRO A 123 2.81 -3.94 18.44
C PRO A 123 3.90 -4.82 19.02
N GLU A 124 3.93 -4.89 20.33
CA GLU A 124 4.87 -5.71 21.08
C GLU A 124 4.87 -7.19 20.65
N ALA A 125 3.69 -7.76 20.36
CA ALA A 125 3.59 -9.13 19.86
C ALA A 125 4.39 -9.34 18.56
N ALA A 126 4.35 -8.36 17.64
CA ALA A 126 5.10 -8.42 16.39
C ALA A 126 6.60 -8.24 16.61
N ILE A 127 7.00 -7.40 17.56
CA ILE A 127 8.39 -7.24 18.01
C ILE A 127 8.95 -8.58 18.51
N ARG A 128 8.25 -9.20 19.48
CA ARG A 128 8.64 -10.47 20.10
C ARG A 128 8.73 -11.59 19.07
N ALA A 129 7.73 -11.72 18.20
CA ALA A 129 7.73 -12.70 17.12
C ALA A 129 8.93 -12.51 16.17
N LYS A 130 9.25 -11.26 15.82
CA LYS A 130 10.39 -10.96 14.93
C LYS A 130 11.73 -11.35 15.57
N ILE A 131 11.95 -10.99 16.83
CA ILE A 131 13.17 -11.34 17.57
C ILE A 131 13.33 -12.85 17.67
N TRP A 132 12.24 -13.56 18.01
CA TRP A 132 12.25 -15.02 18.06
C TRP A 132 12.65 -15.63 16.71
N HIS A 133 12.09 -15.14 15.60
CA HIS A 133 12.47 -15.59 14.26
C HIS A 133 13.94 -15.32 13.95
N MET A 134 14.45 -14.13 14.28
CA MET A 134 15.85 -13.75 14.08
C MET A 134 16.82 -14.64 14.85
N GLN A 135 16.45 -15.04 16.08
CA GLN A 135 17.23 -15.98 16.89
C GLN A 135 17.20 -17.38 16.27
N LYS A 136 16.03 -17.90 15.88
CA LYS A 136 15.90 -19.23 15.28
C LYS A 136 16.66 -19.39 13.96
N THR A 137 16.72 -18.35 13.13
CA THR A 137 17.47 -18.40 11.86
C THR A 137 18.97 -18.36 12.05
N LYS A 138 19.49 -17.85 13.18
CA LYS A 138 20.92 -17.91 13.49
C LYS A 138 21.39 -19.30 13.91
N VAL A 139 20.52 -20.11 14.53
CA VAL A 139 20.86 -21.45 15.04
C VAL A 139 21.04 -22.50 13.94
N LYS A 140 20.76 -22.19 12.67
CA LYS A 140 20.84 -23.15 11.55
C LYS A 140 22.15 -23.11 10.75
N HIS A 141 23.14 -22.33 11.17
CA HIS A 141 24.42 -22.17 10.47
C HIS A 141 25.65 -22.58 11.28
N ASP A 142 25.44 -23.21 12.45
CA ASP A 142 26.48 -23.89 13.23
C ASP A 142 26.23 -25.41 13.19
#